data_AF-A0A497GEQ1-F1
#
_entry.id   AF-A0A497GEQ1-F1
#
_cell.length_a   1.000
_cell.length_b   1.000
_cell.length_c   1.000
_cell.angle_alpha   90.00
_cell.angle_beta   90.00
_cell.angle_gamma   90.00
#
_symmetry.space_group_name_H-M   'P 1'
#
loop_
_entity.id
_entity.type
_entity.pdbx_description
1 polymer ?
#
loop_
_entity_poly.entity_id
_entity_poly.type
_entity_poly.pdbx_seq_one_letter_code
_entity_poly.pdbx_strand_id
1 'polypeptide(L)'
;MASTSGGFLTGVGVTLLLLSSMLAYACDTIYKPFYNEILSYEETIYTFYNFAHSPYFNNLPTEYRNFVKLVYMLDEVVKNYSEVYPELIEHKDEVEQLYTFTHSDEYDSLIASLEKISQDIENITRILTFLGYSDLANSLNKLPTLVSFMIEAKELSGTMVYLYSILEALPPEKLEQHVNMVKDIIELLPPDKLEEYLSQARSASEKAVDAINLVKKYPPKKIYQYSLLSVTTSTILCLTGLILIAKSKKKHY
;
A
#
# COMPACT_ATOMS: atom_id res chain seq x y z
N MET A 1 -22.67 -65.47 37.06
CA MET A 1 -21.97 -64.90 35.88
C MET A 1 -22.82 -63.90 35.09
N ALA A 2 -24.10 -64.18 34.79
CA ALA A 2 -24.95 -63.26 34.01
C ALA A 2 -25.23 -61.89 34.67
N SER A 3 -25.26 -61.81 36.01
CA SER A 3 -25.47 -60.56 36.76
C SER A 3 -24.25 -59.63 36.74
N THR A 4 -23.03 -60.18 36.81
CA THR A 4 -21.78 -59.41 36.74
C THR A 4 -21.49 -58.89 35.33
N SER A 5 -21.75 -59.68 34.30
CA SER A 5 -21.64 -59.24 32.90
C SER A 5 -22.70 -58.19 32.54
N GLY A 6 -23.92 -58.33 33.07
CA GLY A 6 -24.98 -57.34 32.87
C GLY A 6 -24.67 -55.99 33.51
N GLY A 7 -24.16 -55.98 34.75
CA GLY A 7 -23.74 -54.75 35.44
C GLY A 7 -22.60 -54.01 34.75
N PHE A 8 -21.62 -54.75 34.20
CA PHE A 8 -20.53 -54.17 33.42
C PHE A 8 -21.02 -53.48 32.14
N LEU A 9 -21.89 -54.14 31.36
CA LEU A 9 -22.45 -53.58 30.12
C LEU A 9 -23.30 -52.34 30.38
N THR A 10 -24.08 -52.33 31.46
CA THR A 10 -24.86 -51.15 31.87
C THR A 10 -23.95 -50.01 32.32
N GLY A 11 -22.88 -50.30 33.08
CA GLY A 11 -21.90 -49.28 33.50
C GLY A 11 -21.19 -48.63 32.31
N VAL A 12 -20.68 -49.44 31.38
CA VAL A 12 -20.04 -48.96 30.14
C VAL A 12 -21.03 -48.14 29.30
N GLY A 13 -22.26 -48.63 29.13
CA GLY A 13 -23.31 -47.94 28.40
C GLY A 13 -23.63 -46.56 28.99
N VAL A 14 -23.77 -46.42 30.31
CA VAL A 14 -24.07 -45.13 30.96
C VAL A 14 -22.91 -44.15 30.79
N THR A 15 -21.67 -44.61 30.96
CA THR A 15 -20.48 -43.74 30.78
C THR A 15 -20.37 -43.21 29.36
N LEU A 16 -20.59 -44.07 28.34
CA LEU A 16 -20.57 -43.65 26.95
C LEU A 16 -21.74 -42.70 26.63
N LEU A 17 -22.91 -42.89 27.24
CA LEU A 17 -24.08 -42.03 27.02
C LEU A 17 -23.85 -40.62 27.59
N LEU A 18 -23.23 -40.51 28.77
CA LEU A 18 -22.83 -39.22 29.34
C LEU A 18 -21.81 -38.50 28.46
N LEU A 19 -20.78 -39.21 28.01
CA LEU A 19 -19.71 -38.67 27.18
C LEU A 19 -20.25 -38.22 25.79
N SER A 20 -21.17 -39.00 25.22
CA SER A 20 -21.86 -38.65 23.98
C SER A 20 -22.76 -37.43 24.11
N SER A 21 -23.43 -37.29 25.26
CA SER A 21 -24.31 -36.15 25.54
C SER A 21 -23.49 -34.87 25.74
N MET A 22 -22.34 -34.96 26.42
CA MET A 22 -21.39 -33.85 26.54
C MET A 22 -20.83 -33.44 25.18
N LEU A 23 -20.49 -34.41 24.31
CA LEU A 23 -20.02 -34.14 22.95
C LEU A 23 -21.11 -33.48 22.08
N ALA A 24 -22.36 -33.92 22.17
CA ALA A 24 -23.47 -33.31 21.46
C ALA A 24 -23.72 -31.87 21.93
N TYR A 25 -23.68 -31.64 23.25
CA TYR A 25 -23.80 -30.30 23.84
C TYR A 25 -22.65 -29.38 23.39
N ALA A 26 -21.41 -29.84 23.47
CA ALA A 26 -20.24 -29.08 23.02
C ALA A 26 -20.28 -28.81 21.50
N CYS A 27 -20.83 -29.73 20.71
CA CYS A 27 -21.00 -29.54 19.28
C CYS A 27 -21.94 -28.38 18.95
N ASP A 28 -23.07 -28.25 19.66
CA ASP A 28 -24.06 -27.19 19.38
C ASP A 28 -23.69 -25.86 20.04
N THR A 29 -23.11 -25.88 21.25
CA THR A 29 -22.80 -24.66 22.02
C THR A 29 -21.45 -24.03 21.69
N ILE A 30 -20.43 -24.82 21.32
CA ILE A 30 -19.06 -24.33 21.11
C ILE A 30 -18.67 -24.49 19.65
N TYR A 31 -18.76 -25.71 19.12
CA TYR A 31 -18.20 -26.02 17.80
C TYR A 31 -18.96 -25.33 16.65
N LYS A 32 -20.31 -25.31 16.70
CA LYS A 32 -21.13 -24.73 15.64
C LYS A 32 -20.99 -23.21 15.51
N PRO A 33 -20.99 -22.40 16.59
CA PRO A 33 -20.63 -20.98 16.50
C PRO A 33 -19.23 -20.76 15.92
N PHE A 34 -18.23 -21.50 16.42
CA PHE A 34 -16.85 -21.42 15.95
C PHE A 34 -16.70 -21.80 14.46
N TYR A 35 -17.41 -22.85 14.02
CA TYR A 35 -17.46 -23.28 12.62
C TYR A 35 -17.99 -22.17 11.71
N ASN A 36 -19.10 -21.53 12.10
CA ASN A 36 -19.70 -20.44 11.32
C ASN A 36 -18.78 -19.22 11.27
N GLU A 37 -18.14 -18.89 12.39
CA GLU A 37 -17.19 -17.77 12.48
C GLU A 37 -15.96 -18.00 11.58
N ILE A 38 -15.33 -19.17 11.64
CA ILE A 38 -14.19 -19.49 10.75
C ILE A 38 -14.58 -19.41 9.28
N LEU A 39 -15.74 -19.97 8.90
CA LEU A 39 -16.18 -19.92 7.51
C LEU A 39 -16.55 -18.51 7.05
N SER A 40 -16.87 -17.59 7.95
CA SER A 40 -17.09 -16.18 7.58
C SER A 40 -15.82 -15.50 7.06
N TYR A 41 -14.64 -15.99 7.46
CA TYR A 41 -13.34 -15.48 7.00
C TYR A 41 -12.79 -16.21 5.77
N GLU A 42 -13.54 -17.17 5.22
CA GLU A 42 -13.07 -18.03 4.14
C GLU A 42 -12.54 -17.26 2.94
N GLU A 43 -13.37 -16.34 2.42
CA GLU A 43 -13.02 -15.53 1.26
C GLU A 43 -11.78 -14.67 1.53
N THR A 44 -11.70 -14.06 2.72
CA THR A 44 -10.56 -13.24 3.12
C THR A 44 -9.28 -14.05 3.19
N ILE A 45 -9.33 -15.26 3.76
CA ILE A 45 -8.16 -16.15 3.88
C ILE A 45 -7.70 -16.61 2.49
N TYR A 46 -8.60 -17.02 1.60
CA TYR A 46 -8.22 -17.38 0.23
C TYR A 46 -7.69 -16.19 -0.58
N THR A 47 -8.24 -14.99 -0.36
CA THR A 47 -7.73 -13.76 -0.98
C THR A 47 -6.31 -13.47 -0.54
N PHE A 48 -6.05 -13.53 0.77
CA PHE A 48 -4.71 -13.34 1.32
C PHE A 48 -3.73 -14.44 0.85
N TYR A 49 -4.17 -15.70 0.81
CA TYR A 49 -3.38 -16.81 0.29
C TYR A 49 -2.99 -16.58 -1.18
N ASN A 50 -3.94 -16.21 -2.04
CA ASN A 50 -3.67 -15.93 -3.45
C ASN A 50 -2.71 -14.75 -3.61
N PHE A 51 -2.85 -13.71 -2.78
CA PHE A 51 -1.92 -12.58 -2.76
C PHE A 51 -0.51 -13.00 -2.33
N ALA A 52 -0.37 -13.73 -1.22
CA ALA A 52 0.90 -14.22 -0.69
C ALA A 52 1.63 -15.20 -1.65
N HIS A 53 0.91 -15.81 -2.59
CA HIS A 53 1.46 -16.70 -3.62
C HIS A 53 1.53 -16.04 -5.01
N SER A 54 1.17 -14.77 -5.12
CA SER A 54 1.19 -14.05 -6.39
C SER A 54 2.63 -13.78 -6.87
N PRO A 55 2.84 -13.60 -8.19
CA PRO A 55 4.11 -13.16 -8.73
C PRO A 55 4.60 -11.84 -8.13
N TYR A 56 3.66 -10.93 -7.83
CA TYR A 56 3.96 -9.65 -7.18
C TYR A 56 4.65 -9.85 -5.82
N PHE A 57 4.07 -10.70 -4.97
CA PHE A 57 4.63 -10.99 -3.64
C PHE A 57 6.02 -11.64 -3.71
N ASN A 58 6.28 -12.45 -4.74
CA ASN A 58 7.60 -13.04 -4.98
C ASN A 58 8.66 -12.02 -5.42
N ASN A 59 8.23 -10.94 -6.09
CA ASN A 59 9.14 -9.92 -6.61
C ASN A 59 9.45 -8.83 -5.57
N LEU A 60 8.58 -8.63 -4.57
CA LEU A 60 8.74 -7.62 -3.51
C LEU A 60 10.14 -7.56 -2.88
N PRO A 61 10.79 -8.69 -2.51
CA PRO A 61 12.15 -8.62 -1.96
C PRO A 61 13.17 -8.00 -2.91
N THR A 62 13.10 -8.35 -4.19
CA THR A 62 14.01 -7.85 -5.21
C THR A 62 13.77 -6.36 -5.46
N GLU A 63 12.50 -5.96 -5.60
CA GLU A 63 12.11 -4.56 -5.76
C GLU A 63 12.55 -3.72 -4.56
N TYR A 64 12.35 -4.24 -3.35
CA TYR A 64 12.77 -3.57 -2.12
C TYR A 64 14.30 -3.42 -2.03
N ARG A 65 15.07 -4.47 -2.36
CA ARG A 65 16.54 -4.37 -2.40
C ARG A 65 17.02 -3.33 -3.43
N ASN A 66 16.35 -3.21 -4.57
CA ASN A 66 16.67 -2.18 -5.57
C ASN A 66 16.32 -0.77 -5.07
N PHE A 67 15.17 -0.61 -4.42
CA PHE A 67 14.79 0.64 -3.76
C PHE A 67 15.83 1.07 -2.72
N VAL A 68 16.26 0.14 -1.85
CA VAL A 68 17.30 0.41 -0.84
C VAL A 68 18.58 0.92 -1.49
N LYS A 69 19.06 0.26 -2.55
CA LYS A 69 20.25 0.71 -3.29
C LYS A 69 20.08 2.13 -3.83
N LEU A 70 18.92 2.44 -4.42
CA LEU A 70 18.63 3.77 -4.95
C LEU A 70 18.66 4.83 -3.85
N VAL A 71 18.07 4.56 -2.68
CA VAL A 71 18.10 5.48 -1.54
C VAL A 71 19.53 5.79 -1.11
N TYR A 72 20.41 4.79 -1.04
CA TYR A 72 21.83 5.04 -0.71
C TYR A 72 22.58 5.78 -1.81
N MET A 73 22.18 5.65 -3.08
CA MET A 73 22.73 6.48 -4.17
C MET A 73 22.31 7.95 -4.06
N LEU A 74 21.21 8.25 -3.35
CA LEU A 74 20.79 9.65 -3.13
C LEU A 74 21.76 10.42 -2.24
N ASP A 75 22.65 9.76 -1.50
CA ASP A 75 23.67 10.45 -0.70
C ASP A 75 24.63 11.27 -1.56
N GLU A 76 25.02 10.71 -2.71
CA GLU A 76 25.85 11.40 -3.68
C GLU A 76 25.08 12.58 -4.32
N VAL A 77 23.77 12.40 -4.56
CA VAL A 77 22.90 13.46 -5.08
C VAL A 77 22.76 14.60 -4.07
N VAL A 78 22.50 14.29 -2.80
CA VAL A 78 22.42 15.26 -1.70
C VAL A 78 23.73 16.04 -1.59
N LYS A 79 24.86 15.33 -1.63
CA LYS A 79 26.18 15.96 -1.55
C LYS A 79 26.43 16.90 -2.72
N ASN A 80 26.25 16.43 -3.96
CA ASN A 80 26.46 17.25 -5.16
C ASN A 80 25.50 18.44 -5.19
N TYR A 81 24.25 18.24 -4.77
CA TYR A 81 23.28 19.34 -4.64
C TYR A 81 23.73 20.37 -3.61
N SER A 82 24.19 19.94 -2.44
CA SER A 82 24.71 20.84 -1.40
C SER A 82 25.94 21.64 -1.86
N GLU A 83 26.79 21.06 -2.71
CA GLU A 83 27.97 21.74 -3.27
C GLU A 83 27.58 22.83 -4.28
N VAL A 84 26.57 22.56 -5.12
CA VAL A 84 26.16 23.47 -6.21
C VAL A 84 25.09 24.48 -5.76
N TYR A 85 24.36 24.20 -4.68
CA TYR A 85 23.28 25.06 -4.17
C TYR A 85 23.67 26.52 -3.92
N PRO A 86 24.84 26.85 -3.33
CA PRO A 86 25.25 28.24 -3.12
C PRO A 86 25.35 29.02 -4.44
N GLU A 87 25.91 28.41 -5.48
CA GLU A 87 26.02 29.02 -6.82
C GLU A 87 24.63 29.17 -7.47
N LEU A 88 23.75 28.18 -7.27
CA LEU A 88 22.37 28.25 -7.79
C LEU A 88 21.54 29.35 -7.15
N ILE A 89 21.83 29.74 -5.90
CA ILE A 89 21.07 30.76 -5.18
C ILE A 89 21.74 32.14 -5.18
N GLU A 90 23.00 32.23 -5.61
CA GLU A 90 23.82 33.46 -5.60
C GLU A 90 23.12 34.63 -6.29
N HIS A 91 22.51 34.37 -7.46
CA HIS A 91 21.91 35.40 -8.31
C HIS A 91 20.41 35.61 -8.09
N LYS A 92 19.88 35.13 -6.96
CA LYS A 92 18.44 35.19 -6.67
C LYS A 92 17.90 36.62 -6.67
N ASP A 93 18.54 37.51 -5.91
CA ASP A 93 18.08 38.89 -5.74
C ASP A 93 18.09 39.66 -7.06
N GLU A 94 19.06 39.37 -7.93
CA GLU A 94 19.18 39.99 -9.26
C GLU A 94 18.07 39.51 -10.21
N VAL A 95 17.71 38.23 -10.13
CA VAL A 95 16.58 37.68 -10.87
C VAL A 95 15.24 38.24 -10.36
N GLU A 96 15.07 38.39 -9.05
CA GLU A 96 13.86 39.00 -8.47
C GLU A 96 13.73 40.48 -8.88
N GLN A 97 14.84 41.22 -8.95
CA GLN A 97 14.87 42.59 -9.47
C GLN A 97 14.50 42.63 -10.96
N LEU A 98 15.09 41.74 -11.77
CA LEU A 98 14.78 41.65 -13.20
C LEU A 98 13.30 41.31 -13.42
N TYR A 99 12.76 40.35 -12.67
CA TYR A 99 11.34 39.98 -12.72
C TYR A 99 10.44 41.16 -12.38
N THR A 100 10.75 41.87 -11.28
CA THR A 100 9.98 43.05 -10.86
C THR A 100 9.97 44.12 -11.95
N PHE A 101 11.10 44.33 -12.61
CA PHE A 101 11.20 45.28 -13.72
C PHE A 101 10.40 44.83 -14.96
N THR A 102 10.60 43.60 -15.44
CA THR A 102 9.97 43.07 -16.66
C THR A 102 8.46 42.81 -16.50
N HIS A 103 7.95 42.74 -15.27
CA HIS A 103 6.54 42.58 -14.95
C HIS A 103 5.88 43.87 -14.43
N SER A 104 6.55 45.02 -14.60
CA SER A 104 5.97 46.32 -14.27
C SER A 104 5.00 46.81 -15.36
N ASP A 105 4.03 47.64 -14.96
CA ASP A 105 3.09 48.29 -15.87
C ASP A 105 3.84 49.16 -16.90
N GLU A 106 4.93 49.81 -16.47
CA GLU A 106 5.77 50.63 -17.34
C GLU A 106 6.44 49.81 -18.45
N TYR A 107 6.93 48.61 -18.12
CA TYR A 107 7.55 47.71 -19.09
C TYR A 107 6.55 47.19 -20.11
N ASP A 108 5.35 46.80 -19.65
CA ASP A 108 4.26 46.35 -20.52
C ASP A 108 3.75 47.48 -21.42
N SER A 109 3.62 48.68 -20.86
CA SER A 109 3.27 49.87 -21.63
C SER A 109 4.31 50.20 -22.71
N LEU A 110 5.60 50.03 -22.39
CA LEU A 110 6.69 50.22 -23.34
C LEU A 110 6.64 49.18 -24.47
N ILE A 111 6.47 47.89 -24.15
CA ILE A 111 6.30 46.84 -25.16
C ILE A 111 5.12 47.18 -26.08
N ALA A 112 3.95 47.48 -25.53
CA ALA A 112 2.75 47.78 -26.31
C ALA A 112 2.94 49.02 -27.23
N SER A 113 3.66 50.04 -26.74
CA SER A 113 3.98 51.23 -27.53
C SER A 113 4.93 50.91 -28.69
N LEU A 114 5.96 50.09 -28.44
CA LEU A 114 6.92 49.65 -29.43
C LEU A 114 6.30 48.68 -30.46
N GLU A 115 5.41 47.79 -30.04
CA GLU A 115 4.63 46.93 -30.94
C GLU A 115 3.78 47.75 -31.89
N LYS A 116 3.10 48.79 -31.39
CA LYS A 116 2.31 49.69 -32.22
C LYS A 116 3.16 50.40 -33.28
N ILE A 117 4.36 50.86 -32.91
CA ILE A 117 5.31 51.46 -33.87
C ILE A 117 5.81 50.41 -34.88
N SER A 118 6.01 49.16 -34.43
CA SER A 118 6.45 48.04 -35.27
C SER A 118 5.46 47.72 -36.39
N GLN A 119 4.15 47.88 -36.14
CA GLN A 119 3.11 47.64 -37.15
C GLN A 119 3.23 48.56 -38.38
N ASP A 120 3.71 49.79 -38.18
CA ASP A 120 3.89 50.78 -39.24
C ASP A 120 5.35 50.95 -39.68
N ILE A 121 6.27 50.12 -39.16
CA ILE A 121 7.72 50.31 -39.27
C ILE A 121 8.19 50.37 -40.73
N GLU A 122 7.61 49.57 -41.62
CA GLU A 122 7.98 49.54 -43.03
C GLU A 122 7.64 50.86 -43.73
N ASN A 123 6.47 51.42 -43.43
CA ASN A 123 6.03 52.71 -43.99
C ASN A 123 6.87 53.86 -43.43
N ILE A 124 7.12 53.86 -42.12
CA ILE A 124 7.93 54.87 -41.44
C ILE A 124 9.36 54.87 -41.99
N THR A 125 9.98 53.69 -42.12
CA THR A 125 11.37 53.57 -42.59
C THR A 125 11.54 53.93 -44.06
N ARG A 126 10.55 53.63 -44.92
CA ARG A 126 10.54 54.12 -46.31
C ARG A 126 10.50 55.65 -46.39
N ILE A 127 9.65 56.30 -45.60
CA ILE A 127 9.55 57.76 -45.54
C ILE A 127 10.87 58.37 -45.05
N LEU A 128 11.45 57.83 -43.97
CA LEU A 128 12.71 58.31 -43.41
C LEU A 128 13.87 58.16 -44.39
N THR A 129 13.94 57.03 -45.10
CA THR A 129 14.96 56.79 -46.13
C THR A 129 14.82 57.79 -47.28
N PHE A 130 13.59 58.07 -47.73
CA PHE A 130 13.31 59.08 -48.75
C PHE A 130 13.73 60.50 -48.33
N LEU A 131 13.54 60.84 -47.06
CA LEU A 131 13.94 62.13 -46.49
C LEU A 131 15.44 62.25 -46.19
N GLY A 132 16.25 61.22 -46.47
CA GLY A 132 17.69 61.22 -46.24
C GLY A 132 18.12 60.79 -44.82
N TYR A 133 17.19 60.30 -43.99
CA TYR A 133 17.44 59.82 -42.62
C TYR A 133 17.65 58.29 -42.56
N SER A 134 18.49 57.75 -43.45
CA SER A 134 18.70 56.30 -43.58
C SER A 134 19.22 55.63 -42.31
N ASP A 135 20.07 56.30 -41.52
CA ASP A 135 20.60 55.74 -40.25
C ASP A 135 19.50 55.57 -39.19
N LEU A 136 18.56 56.52 -39.14
CA LEU A 136 17.40 56.44 -38.25
C LEU A 136 16.43 55.33 -38.71
N ALA A 137 16.22 55.21 -40.02
CA ALA A 137 15.42 54.13 -40.60
C ALA A 137 16.01 52.75 -40.27
N ASN A 138 17.33 52.59 -40.40
CA ASN A 138 18.04 51.37 -40.05
C ASN A 138 17.94 51.04 -38.55
N SER A 139 17.95 52.05 -37.69
CA SER A 139 17.79 51.87 -36.25
C SER A 139 16.37 51.41 -35.90
N LEU A 140 15.36 52.02 -36.51
CA LEU A 140 13.95 51.65 -36.33
C LEU A 140 13.63 50.24 -36.86
N ASN A 141 14.27 49.79 -37.93
CA ASN A 141 14.09 48.42 -38.43
C ASN A 141 14.48 47.33 -37.42
N LYS A 142 15.25 47.66 -36.36
CA LYS A 142 15.60 46.72 -35.28
C LYS A 142 14.55 46.63 -34.18
N LEU A 143 13.53 47.49 -34.21
CA LEU A 143 12.53 47.64 -33.17
C LEU A 143 11.68 46.37 -32.95
N PRO A 144 11.25 45.62 -33.99
CA PRO A 144 10.58 44.34 -33.79
C PRO A 144 11.44 43.31 -33.05
N THR A 145 12.74 43.28 -33.34
CA THR A 145 13.69 42.39 -32.65
C THR A 145 13.84 42.79 -31.19
N LEU A 146 13.92 44.10 -30.89
CA LEU A 146 13.95 44.59 -29.50
C LEU A 146 12.68 44.20 -28.73
N VAL A 147 11.51 44.33 -29.35
CA VAL A 147 10.23 43.89 -28.75
C VAL A 147 10.26 42.40 -28.43
N SER A 148 10.72 41.55 -29.36
CA SER A 148 10.86 40.10 -29.12
C SER A 148 11.77 39.83 -27.92
N PHE A 149 12.95 40.48 -27.88
CA PHE A 149 13.87 40.34 -26.75
C PHE A 149 13.25 40.76 -25.42
N MET A 150 12.44 41.83 -25.43
CA MET A 150 11.78 42.30 -24.21
C MET A 150 10.71 41.32 -23.70
N ILE A 151 9.95 40.70 -24.61
CA ILE A 151 8.97 39.66 -24.28
C ILE A 151 9.68 38.41 -23.74
N GLU A 152 10.72 37.95 -24.43
CA GLU A 152 11.53 36.80 -24.00
C GLU A 152 12.16 37.04 -22.62
N ALA A 153 12.68 38.24 -22.35
CA ALA A 153 13.23 38.59 -21.05
C ALA A 153 12.16 38.53 -19.93
N LYS A 154 10.93 38.94 -20.23
CA LYS A 154 9.79 38.81 -19.30
C LYS A 154 9.51 37.34 -19.00
N GLU A 155 9.34 36.50 -20.01
CA GLU A 155 9.09 35.06 -19.81
C GLU A 155 10.22 34.34 -19.07
N LEU A 156 11.47 34.64 -19.43
CA LEU A 156 12.66 34.04 -18.81
C LEU A 156 12.77 34.44 -17.33
N SER A 157 12.59 35.72 -17.01
CA SER A 157 12.63 36.18 -15.62
C SER A 157 11.55 35.52 -14.76
N GLY A 158 10.34 35.30 -15.30
CA GLY A 158 9.27 34.56 -14.63
C GLY A 158 9.63 33.10 -14.37
N THR A 159 10.23 32.45 -15.36
CA THR A 159 10.72 31.07 -15.23
C THR A 159 11.81 30.96 -14.16
N MET A 160 12.74 31.91 -14.12
CA MET A 160 13.83 31.91 -13.16
C MET A 160 13.32 32.10 -11.72
N VAL A 161 12.42 33.06 -11.46
CA VAL A 161 11.80 33.22 -10.13
C VAL A 161 11.11 31.92 -9.68
N TYR A 162 10.41 31.24 -10.59
CA TYR A 162 9.81 29.94 -10.29
C TYR A 162 10.86 28.89 -9.90
N LEU A 163 11.98 28.80 -10.63
CA LEU A 163 13.08 27.89 -10.28
C LEU A 163 13.67 28.19 -8.90
N TYR A 164 13.91 29.47 -8.57
CA TYR A 164 14.36 29.85 -7.23
C TYR A 164 13.37 29.46 -6.15
N SER A 165 12.06 29.59 -6.40
CA SER A 165 11.05 29.15 -5.43
C SER A 165 11.12 27.64 -5.14
N ILE A 166 11.49 26.81 -6.14
CA ILE A 166 11.73 25.37 -5.95
C ILE A 166 12.99 25.14 -5.10
N LEU A 167 14.08 25.86 -5.40
CA LEU A 167 15.34 25.76 -4.67
C LEU A 167 15.18 26.18 -3.20
N GLU A 168 14.37 27.20 -2.91
CA GLU A 168 14.04 27.61 -1.54
C GLU A 168 13.10 26.64 -0.84
N ALA A 169 12.18 26.00 -1.57
CA ALA A 169 11.30 25.00 -1.00
C ALA A 169 12.08 23.76 -0.54
N LEU A 170 13.12 23.39 -1.29
CA LEU A 170 13.93 22.18 -1.09
C LEU A 170 15.44 22.52 -0.94
N PRO A 171 15.86 23.21 0.13
CA PRO A 171 17.27 23.43 0.41
C PRO A 171 17.98 22.10 0.76
N PRO A 172 19.32 22.04 0.67
CA PRO A 172 20.09 20.81 0.87
C PRO A 172 19.77 20.10 2.18
N GLU A 173 19.59 20.85 3.28
CA GLU A 173 19.31 20.29 4.60
C GLU A 173 17.95 19.58 4.63
N LYS A 174 16.93 20.11 3.93
CA LYS A 174 15.62 19.43 3.84
C LYS A 174 15.71 18.18 2.98
N LEU A 175 16.44 18.21 1.87
CA LEU A 175 16.64 17.03 1.04
C LEU A 175 17.36 15.93 1.82
N GLU A 176 18.42 16.28 2.54
CA GLU A 176 19.15 15.36 3.43
C GLU A 176 18.23 14.77 4.50
N GLN A 177 17.41 15.60 5.16
CA GLN A 177 16.41 15.13 6.13
C GLN A 177 15.46 14.09 5.52
N HIS A 178 14.93 14.34 4.31
CA HIS A 178 14.04 13.40 3.65
C HIS A 178 14.74 12.07 3.31
N VAL A 179 15.98 12.13 2.81
CA VAL A 179 16.78 10.91 2.54
C VAL A 179 17.02 10.13 3.83
N ASN A 180 17.38 10.81 4.92
CA ASN A 180 17.62 10.18 6.22
C ASN A 180 16.34 9.56 6.81
N MET A 181 15.18 10.21 6.69
CA MET A 181 13.89 9.60 7.09
C MET A 181 13.61 8.29 6.35
N VAL A 182 13.93 8.23 5.05
CA VAL A 182 13.76 6.98 4.28
C VAL A 182 14.76 5.92 4.72
N LYS A 183 15.99 6.29 5.05
CA LYS A 183 16.99 5.37 5.61
C LYS A 183 16.56 4.83 6.96
N ASP A 184 16.01 5.64 7.85
CA ASP A 184 15.48 5.19 9.14
C ASP A 184 14.40 4.10 8.95
N ILE A 185 13.53 4.26 7.95
CA ILE A 185 12.53 3.24 7.58
C ILE A 185 13.22 1.95 7.10
N ILE A 186 14.28 2.05 6.32
CA ILE A 186 15.07 0.90 5.84
C ILE A 186 15.77 0.20 7.02
N GLU A 187 16.26 0.94 8.02
CA GLU A 187 16.86 0.35 9.22
C GLU A 187 15.85 -0.39 10.10
N LEU A 188 14.61 0.11 10.16
CA LEU A 188 13.51 -0.58 10.85
C LEU A 188 13.11 -1.87 10.13
N LEU A 189 13.04 -1.82 8.79
CA LEU A 189 12.63 -2.92 7.93
C LEU A 189 13.71 -3.30 6.90
N PRO A 190 14.88 -3.82 7.31
CA PRO A 190 15.93 -4.19 6.38
C PRO A 190 15.44 -5.32 5.46
N PRO A 191 16.04 -5.47 4.27
CA PRO A 191 15.59 -6.45 3.27
C PRO A 191 15.43 -7.87 3.82
N ASP A 192 16.32 -8.30 4.71
CA ASP A 192 16.29 -9.65 5.26
C ASP A 192 15.12 -9.83 6.25
N LYS A 193 14.74 -8.78 7.02
CA LYS A 193 13.52 -8.81 7.85
C LYS A 193 12.25 -8.78 7.00
N LEU A 194 12.25 -8.04 5.89
CA LEU A 194 11.13 -8.06 4.96
C LEU A 194 10.92 -9.47 4.40
N GLU A 195 11.99 -10.13 3.95
CA GLU A 195 11.92 -11.51 3.46
C GLU A 195 11.42 -12.48 4.52
N GLU A 196 11.86 -12.32 5.77
CA GLU A 196 11.35 -13.10 6.90
C GLU A 196 9.84 -12.91 7.08
N TYR A 197 9.35 -11.67 7.11
CA TYR A 197 7.91 -11.39 7.24
C TYR A 197 7.09 -11.92 6.07
N LEU A 198 7.62 -11.82 4.84
CA LEU A 198 6.95 -12.38 3.66
C LEU A 198 6.87 -13.92 3.74
N SER A 199 7.93 -14.58 4.20
CA SER A 199 7.95 -16.02 4.46
C SER A 199 6.95 -16.43 5.54
N GLN A 200 6.91 -15.70 6.66
CA GLN A 200 5.95 -15.93 7.74
C GLN A 200 4.51 -15.74 7.27
N ALA A 201 4.24 -14.68 6.50
CA ALA A 201 2.93 -14.42 5.90
C ALA A 201 2.48 -15.55 4.98
N ARG A 202 3.38 -16.07 4.13
CA ARG A 202 3.10 -17.24 3.29
C ARG A 202 2.74 -18.46 4.14
N SER A 203 3.59 -18.83 5.10
CA SER A 203 3.33 -19.98 5.97
C SER A 203 2.04 -19.84 6.78
N ALA A 204 1.74 -18.64 7.27
CA ALA A 204 0.50 -18.36 7.98
C ALA A 204 -0.73 -18.53 7.07
N SER A 205 -0.64 -18.08 5.81
CA SER A 205 -1.72 -18.23 4.83
C SER A 205 -1.99 -19.71 4.50
N GLU A 206 -0.95 -20.54 4.36
CA GLU A 206 -1.08 -21.98 4.13
C GLU A 206 -1.79 -22.65 5.31
N LYS A 207 -1.33 -22.37 6.54
CA LYS A 207 -1.96 -22.90 7.77
C LYS A 207 -3.42 -22.48 7.91
N ALA A 208 -3.76 -21.24 7.54
CA ALA A 208 -5.13 -20.74 7.60
C ALA A 208 -6.03 -21.47 6.58
N VAL A 209 -5.55 -21.70 5.36
CA VAL A 209 -6.26 -22.50 4.36
C VAL A 209 -6.45 -23.95 4.82
N ASP A 210 -5.42 -24.56 5.39
CA ASP A 210 -5.51 -25.91 5.96
C ASP A 210 -6.53 -25.99 7.10
N ALA A 211 -6.58 -24.99 7.98
CA ALA A 211 -7.57 -24.90 9.04
C ALA A 211 -9.01 -24.79 8.49
N ILE A 212 -9.25 -23.95 7.48
CA ILE A 212 -10.55 -23.87 6.80
C ILE A 212 -10.92 -25.23 6.21
N ASN A 213 -10.00 -25.86 5.49
CA ASN A 213 -10.24 -27.15 4.84
C ASN A 213 -10.57 -28.24 5.87
N LEU A 214 -9.89 -28.23 7.03
CA LEU A 214 -10.18 -29.11 8.15
C LEU A 214 -11.60 -28.86 8.71
N VAL A 215 -11.95 -27.61 8.97
CA VAL A 215 -13.28 -27.23 9.49
C VAL A 215 -14.39 -27.66 8.52
N LYS A 216 -14.21 -27.43 7.21
CA LYS A 216 -15.13 -27.89 6.15
C LYS A 216 -15.29 -29.42 6.09
N LYS A 217 -14.22 -30.17 6.35
CA LYS A 217 -14.25 -31.65 6.33
C LYS A 217 -15.11 -32.23 7.47
N TYR A 218 -15.28 -31.49 8.55
CA TYR A 218 -16.02 -31.89 9.75
C TYR A 218 -17.15 -30.89 10.07
N PRO A 219 -18.21 -30.76 9.25
CA PRO A 219 -19.30 -29.85 9.55
C PRO A 219 -20.05 -30.26 10.82
N PRO A 220 -20.71 -29.33 11.54
CA PRO A 220 -21.38 -29.63 12.81
C PRO A 220 -22.38 -30.79 12.70
N LYS A 221 -23.09 -30.90 11.56
CA LYS A 221 -24.00 -32.01 11.28
C LYS A 221 -23.30 -33.38 11.33
N LYS A 222 -22.07 -33.47 10.80
CA LYS A 222 -21.29 -34.72 10.76
C LYS A 222 -20.77 -35.09 12.15
N ILE A 223 -20.31 -34.10 12.93
CA ILE A 223 -19.92 -34.32 14.33
C ILE A 223 -21.12 -34.74 15.18
N TYR A 224 -22.26 -34.08 14.99
CA TYR A 224 -23.51 -34.44 15.67
C TYR A 224 -24.00 -35.85 15.32
N GLN A 225 -23.84 -36.27 14.05
CA GLN A 225 -24.14 -37.64 13.63
C GLN A 225 -23.25 -38.68 14.33
N TYR A 226 -21.96 -38.39 14.51
CA TYR A 226 -21.08 -39.27 15.28
C TYR A 226 -21.48 -39.32 16.77
N SER A 227 -21.85 -38.20 17.39
CA SER A 227 -22.37 -38.22 18.76
C SER A 227 -23.66 -39.02 18.86
N LEU A 228 -24.57 -38.91 17.89
CA LEU A 228 -25.85 -39.62 17.91
C LEU A 228 -25.67 -41.14 17.70
N LEU A 229 -24.74 -41.56 16.83
CA LEU A 229 -24.31 -42.96 16.70
C LEU A 229 -23.72 -43.51 18.02
N SER A 230 -22.98 -42.67 18.75
CA SER A 230 -22.47 -43.06 20.07
C SER A 230 -23.58 -43.16 21.12
N VAL A 231 -24.57 -42.27 21.11
CA VAL A 231 -25.76 -42.37 21.98
C VAL A 231 -26.55 -43.64 21.70
N THR A 232 -26.82 -43.98 20.43
CA THR A 232 -27.62 -45.17 20.07
C THR A 232 -26.91 -46.46 20.47
N THR A 233 -25.61 -46.59 20.19
CA THR A 233 -24.79 -47.75 20.61
C THR A 233 -24.74 -47.88 22.13
N SER A 234 -24.59 -46.78 22.86
CA SER A 234 -24.61 -46.74 24.33
C SER A 234 -25.96 -47.17 24.92
N THR A 235 -27.05 -46.74 24.29
CA THR A 235 -28.42 -47.09 24.72
C THR A 235 -28.68 -48.58 24.54
N ILE A 236 -28.21 -49.17 23.43
CA ILE A 236 -28.29 -50.61 23.16
C ILE A 236 -27.48 -51.40 24.21
N LEU A 237 -26.28 -50.92 24.56
CA LEU A 237 -25.45 -51.51 25.63
C LEU A 237 -26.14 -51.48 27.00
N CYS A 238 -26.76 -50.35 27.35
CA CYS A 238 -27.54 -50.22 28.59
C CYS A 238 -28.71 -51.20 28.62
N LEU A 239 -29.52 -51.26 27.55
CA LEU A 239 -30.69 -52.13 27.45
C LEU A 239 -30.31 -53.60 27.49
N THR A 240 -29.26 -54.01 26.78
CA THR A 240 -28.77 -55.40 26.78
C THR A 240 -28.23 -55.80 28.16
N GLY A 241 -27.49 -54.92 28.84
CA GLY A 241 -27.05 -55.14 30.23
C GLY A 241 -28.22 -55.31 31.20
N LEU A 242 -29.23 -54.43 31.12
CA LEU A 242 -30.45 -54.49 31.95
C LEU A 242 -31.26 -55.77 31.71
N ILE A 243 -31.41 -56.20 30.45
CA ILE A 243 -32.10 -57.45 30.10
C ILE A 243 -31.36 -58.66 30.68
N LEU A 244 -30.02 -58.68 30.66
CA LEU A 244 -29.21 -59.75 31.25
C LEU A 244 -29.36 -59.81 32.78
N ILE A 245 -29.38 -58.64 33.45
CA ILE A 245 -29.63 -58.55 34.89
C ILE A 245 -31.03 -59.09 35.21
N ALA A 246 -32.06 -58.65 34.48
CA ALA A 246 -33.45 -59.07 34.68
C ALA A 246 -33.66 -60.57 34.44
N LYS A 247 -33.07 -61.13 33.38
CA LYS A 247 -33.10 -62.57 33.11
C LYS A 247 -32.39 -63.39 34.19
N SER A 248 -31.31 -62.86 34.78
CA SER A 248 -30.62 -63.55 35.88
C SER A 248 -31.47 -63.59 37.16
N LYS A 249 -32.20 -62.52 37.47
CA LYS A 249 -33.12 -62.47 38.63
C LYS A 249 -34.30 -63.43 38.48
N LYS A 250 -34.86 -63.55 37.27
CA LYS A 250 -35.95 -64.51 36.97
C LYS A 250 -35.56 -65.98 37.09
N LYS A 251 -34.26 -66.30 37.06
CA LYS A 251 -33.73 -67.68 37.20
C LYS A 251 -33.48 -68.09 38.66
N HIS A 252 -33.63 -67.15 39.59
CA HIS A 252 -33.39 -67.31 41.03
C HIS A 252 -34.68 -67.17 41.87
N TYR A 253 -35.84 -67.08 41.21
CA TYR A 253 -37.17 -67.25 41.81
C TYR A 253 -37.75 -68.58 41.36
#